data_AF-A0A1H2RTD8-F1
#
_entry.id   AF-A0A1H2RTD8-F1
#
_cell.length_a   1.000
_cell.length_b   1.000
_cell.length_c   1.000
_cell.angle_alpha   90.00
_cell.angle_beta   90.00
_cell.angle_gamma   90.00
#
_symmetry.space_group_name_H-M   'P 1'
#
loop_
_entity.id
_entity.type
_entity.pdbx_description
1 polymer ?
#
loop_
_entity_poly.entity_id
_entity_poly.type
_entity_poly.pdbx_seq_one_letter_code
_entity_poly.pdbx_strand_id
1 'polypeptide(L)'
;MYSKLKKLSSFILMLVLLVVGMNGAYAEQISDENQYTKNDESTTFIEFSKEDEKEYKFRKMFGLEMNTDKVKDLIKKNNISSKYGVHLSPEEALELDNRIAFQESSIPKIKEKLKNKTNGDYSIYIDQENGGIVNIGLKNTKISVDDITSMFSDKSKIVIKQVDKTEKDLDNLHEKIWNSKESLSNDGIIIHDMATDVINQKIMCYRFR
;
A
#
# COMPACT_ATOMS: atom_id res chain seq x y z
N MET A 1 9.29 30.47 7.00
CA MET A 1 9.02 29.16 7.64
C MET A 1 7.92 28.36 6.91
N TYR A 2 7.79 28.49 5.58
CA TYR A 2 6.67 27.95 4.78
C TYR A 2 7.07 26.91 3.70
N SER A 3 8.35 26.55 3.54
CA SER A 3 8.79 25.64 2.46
C SER A 3 9.02 24.19 2.89
N LYS A 4 9.00 23.86 4.18
CA LYS A 4 9.23 22.48 4.66
C LYS A 4 7.96 21.62 4.75
N LEU A 5 6.76 22.21 4.82
CA LEU A 5 5.49 21.47 4.86
C LEU A 5 5.05 20.92 3.48
N LYS A 6 5.52 21.51 2.36
CA LYS A 6 5.19 21.00 1.02
C LYS A 6 5.89 19.68 0.66
N LYS A 7 6.96 19.30 1.38
CA LYS A 7 7.71 18.06 1.08
C LYS A 7 7.11 16.81 1.71
N LEU A 8 6.33 16.93 2.79
CA LEU A 8 5.69 15.77 3.44
C LEU A 8 4.38 15.35 2.76
N SER A 9 3.57 16.27 2.24
CA SER A 9 2.35 15.89 1.50
C SER A 9 2.65 15.21 0.16
N SER A 10 3.88 15.36 -0.36
CA SER A 10 4.29 14.73 -1.62
C SER A 10 4.63 13.24 -1.47
N PHE A 11 4.97 12.74 -0.28
CA PHE A 11 5.47 11.36 -0.11
C PHE A 11 4.35 10.32 0.05
N ILE A 12 3.25 10.68 0.71
CA ILE A 12 2.06 9.80 0.86
C ILE A 12 1.27 9.76 -0.46
N LEU A 13 1.19 10.89 -1.18
CA LEU A 13 0.64 10.92 -2.54
C LEU A 13 1.49 10.10 -3.53
N MET A 14 2.80 9.96 -3.29
CA MET A 14 3.69 9.15 -4.13
C MET A 14 3.45 7.64 -3.99
N LEU A 15 2.97 7.18 -2.84
CA LEU A 15 2.60 5.77 -2.65
C LEU A 15 1.34 5.41 -3.45
N VAL A 16 0.42 6.37 -3.65
CA VAL A 16 -0.78 6.21 -4.49
C VAL A 16 -0.43 6.31 -5.99
N LEU A 17 0.59 7.09 -6.36
CA LEU A 17 1.02 7.27 -7.76
C LEU A 17 1.97 6.17 -8.28
N LEU A 18 2.75 5.51 -7.42
CA LEU A 18 3.71 4.48 -7.86
C LEU A 18 3.06 3.20 -8.41
N VAL A 19 1.78 2.94 -8.11
CA VAL A 19 1.08 1.75 -8.63
C VAL A 19 0.48 1.97 -10.03
N VAL A 20 0.41 3.22 -10.52
CA VAL A 20 -0.23 3.53 -11.82
C VAL A 20 0.80 3.76 -12.94
N GLY A 21 2.10 3.80 -12.64
CA GLY A 21 3.14 4.29 -13.56
C GLY A 21 3.89 3.27 -14.43
N MET A 22 3.65 1.97 -14.32
CA MET A 22 4.42 0.96 -15.07
C MET A 22 3.49 0.02 -15.84
N ASN A 23 2.98 0.43 -17.00
CA ASN A 23 2.45 -0.47 -18.06
C ASN A 23 2.15 0.24 -19.40
N GLY A 24 2.86 1.32 -19.71
CA GLY A 24 2.68 2.11 -20.93
C GLY A 24 3.83 1.92 -21.93
N ALA A 25 4.15 0.69 -22.33
CA ALA A 25 5.07 0.45 -23.44
C ALA A 25 4.98 -0.99 -24.00
N TYR A 26 3.82 -1.42 -24.47
CA TYR A 26 3.72 -2.49 -25.48
C TYR A 26 2.55 -2.17 -26.40
N ALA A 27 2.86 -1.43 -27.46
CA ALA A 27 2.07 -1.42 -28.67
C ALA A 27 2.84 -2.28 -29.68
N GLU A 28 2.30 -3.44 -30.03
CA GLU A 28 2.76 -4.17 -31.20
C GLU A 28 1.52 -4.66 -31.96
N GLN A 29 1.56 -4.41 -33.26
CA GLN A 29 0.51 -4.63 -34.24
C GLN A 29 0.28 -6.13 -34.45
N ILE A 30 -0.98 -6.57 -34.46
CA ILE A 30 -1.36 -7.80 -35.18
C ILE A 30 -2.63 -7.53 -35.98
N SER A 31 -2.49 -7.80 -37.28
CA SER A 31 -3.45 -7.73 -38.38
C SER A 31 -4.48 -8.86 -38.35
N ASP A 32 -5.62 -8.60 -39.01
CA ASP A 32 -6.71 -9.53 -39.34
C ASP A 32 -6.23 -10.85 -40.01
N GLU A 33 -6.75 -12.00 -39.59
CA GLU A 33 -7.63 -12.89 -40.40
C GLU A 33 -7.99 -14.23 -39.70
N ASN A 34 -9.30 -14.52 -39.76
CA ASN A 34 -9.98 -15.83 -39.90
C ASN A 34 -9.96 -16.91 -38.79
N GLN A 35 -11.10 -16.91 -38.07
CA GLN A 35 -12.07 -18.00 -37.94
C GLN A 35 -11.56 -19.46 -37.97
N TYR A 36 -11.61 -20.11 -36.81
CA TYR A 36 -12.00 -21.52 -36.71
C TYR A 36 -12.89 -21.72 -35.47
N THR A 37 -14.12 -22.16 -35.72
CA THR A 37 -15.10 -22.58 -34.72
C THR A 37 -14.78 -23.98 -34.19
N LYS A 38 -14.75 -24.14 -32.87
CA LYS A 38 -15.19 -25.38 -32.23
C LYS A 38 -15.56 -25.13 -30.78
N ASN A 39 -16.83 -25.42 -30.48
CA ASN A 39 -17.43 -25.41 -29.16
C ASN A 39 -16.71 -26.41 -28.25
N ASP A 40 -16.20 -25.94 -27.12
CA ASP A 40 -16.09 -26.77 -25.93
C ASP A 40 -16.09 -25.89 -24.68
N GLU A 41 -16.66 -26.45 -23.61
CA GLU A 41 -17.16 -25.83 -22.39
C GLU A 41 -16.35 -24.62 -21.86
N SER A 42 -16.94 -23.42 -22.02
CA SER A 42 -16.36 -22.17 -21.53
C SER A 42 -16.41 -22.14 -20.00
N THR A 43 -15.34 -22.59 -19.36
CA THR A 43 -14.87 -21.90 -18.17
C THR A 43 -14.55 -20.48 -18.64
N THR A 44 -15.49 -19.55 -18.46
CA THR A 44 -15.33 -18.17 -18.88
C THR A 44 -14.15 -17.57 -18.12
N PHE A 45 -12.95 -17.69 -18.68
CA PHE A 45 -11.87 -16.79 -18.36
C PHE A 45 -12.37 -15.44 -18.84
N ILE A 46 -12.96 -14.67 -17.93
CA ILE A 46 -13.23 -13.27 -18.16
C ILE A 46 -11.85 -12.66 -18.36
N GLU A 47 -11.51 -12.40 -19.61
CA GLU A 47 -10.32 -11.64 -19.96
C GLU A 47 -10.57 -10.22 -19.44
N PHE A 48 -10.11 -9.96 -18.22
CA PHE A 48 -10.24 -8.66 -17.59
C PHE A 48 -9.51 -7.65 -18.48
N SER A 49 -10.19 -6.59 -18.90
CA SER A 49 -9.50 -5.47 -19.53
C SER A 49 -8.48 -4.89 -18.53
N LYS A 50 -7.44 -4.22 -19.03
CA LYS A 50 -6.45 -3.55 -18.16
C LYS A 50 -7.11 -2.58 -17.17
N GLU A 51 -8.24 -1.99 -17.57
CA GLU A 51 -9.05 -1.10 -16.74
C GLU A 51 -9.79 -1.85 -15.62
N ASP A 52 -10.32 -3.04 -15.90
CA ASP A 52 -10.97 -3.87 -14.88
C ASP A 52 -9.96 -4.41 -13.85
N GLU A 53 -8.72 -4.70 -14.28
CA GLU A 53 -7.65 -5.10 -13.36
C GLU A 53 -7.26 -3.96 -12.42
N LYS A 54 -7.22 -2.72 -12.93
CA LYS A 54 -6.94 -1.52 -12.11
C LYS A 54 -8.04 -1.29 -11.08
N GLU A 55 -9.30 -1.37 -11.47
CA GLU A 55 -10.46 -1.30 -10.57
C GLU A 55 -10.35 -2.32 -9.45
N TYR A 56 -10.18 -3.59 -9.83
CA TYR A 56 -10.12 -4.69 -8.88
C TYR A 56 -8.97 -4.53 -7.88
N LYS A 57 -7.77 -4.20 -8.36
CA LYS A 57 -6.60 -3.99 -7.49
C LYS A 57 -6.81 -2.84 -6.52
N PHE A 58 -7.34 -1.71 -7.00
CA PHE A 58 -7.61 -0.55 -6.15
C PHE A 58 -8.65 -0.89 -5.09
N ARG A 59 -9.79 -1.46 -5.49
CA ARG A 59 -10.88 -1.82 -4.58
C ARG A 59 -10.41 -2.79 -3.51
N LYS A 60 -9.63 -3.80 -3.89
CA LYS A 60 -9.04 -4.74 -2.94
C LYS A 60 -8.08 -4.05 -1.97
N MET A 61 -7.16 -3.22 -2.49
CA MET A 61 -6.15 -2.53 -1.68
C MET A 61 -6.76 -1.59 -0.62
N PHE A 62 -7.92 -1.00 -0.92
CA PHE A 62 -8.62 -0.07 -0.04
C PHE A 62 -9.82 -0.67 0.69
N GLY A 63 -10.08 -1.98 0.53
CA GLY A 63 -11.19 -2.65 1.22
C GLY A 63 -12.56 -2.15 0.82
N LEU A 64 -12.74 -1.84 -0.47
CA LEU A 64 -13.99 -1.32 -1.02
C LEU A 64 -14.90 -2.46 -1.46
N GLU A 65 -16.08 -2.12 -2.01
CA GLU A 65 -17.00 -3.12 -2.51
C GLU A 65 -16.36 -3.94 -3.65
N MET A 66 -16.41 -5.27 -3.51
CA MET A 66 -15.82 -6.24 -4.44
C MET A 66 -16.90 -7.07 -5.16
N ASN A 67 -18.17 -6.94 -4.77
CA ASN A 67 -19.27 -7.61 -5.45
C ASN A 67 -19.33 -7.16 -6.92
N THR A 68 -19.11 -8.12 -7.82
CA THR A 68 -18.95 -7.87 -9.25
C THR A 68 -20.15 -7.16 -9.88
N ASP A 69 -21.37 -7.48 -9.46
CA ASP A 69 -22.58 -6.88 -10.04
C ASP A 69 -22.70 -5.41 -9.66
N LYS A 70 -22.47 -5.08 -8.38
CA LYS A 70 -22.46 -3.68 -7.92
C LYS A 70 -21.34 -2.87 -8.58
N VAL A 71 -20.16 -3.45 -8.72
CA VAL A 71 -19.02 -2.78 -9.38
C VAL A 71 -19.31 -2.54 -10.86
N LYS A 72 -19.86 -3.53 -11.57
CA LYS A 72 -20.29 -3.36 -12.97
C LYS A 72 -21.32 -2.25 -13.11
N ASP A 73 -22.24 -2.12 -12.17
CA ASP A 73 -23.23 -1.04 -12.20
C ASP A 73 -22.62 0.33 -11.94
N LEU A 74 -21.56 0.43 -11.13
CA LEU A 74 -20.77 1.67 -10.98
C LEU A 74 -20.04 2.02 -12.29
N ILE A 75 -19.45 1.01 -12.96
CA ILE A 75 -18.76 1.19 -14.24
C ILE A 75 -19.74 1.65 -15.33
N LYS A 76 -20.92 1.04 -15.43
CA LYS A 76 -21.96 1.44 -16.41
C LYS A 76 -22.42 2.88 -16.21
N LYS A 77 -22.48 3.37 -14.97
CA LYS A 77 -22.79 4.77 -14.66
C LYS A 77 -21.68 5.74 -15.08
N ASN A 78 -20.51 5.21 -15.45
CA ASN A 78 -19.34 5.93 -15.94
C ASN A 78 -18.93 7.11 -15.03
N ASN A 79 -19.09 6.92 -13.72
CA ASN A 79 -18.73 7.93 -12.72
C ASN A 79 -17.34 7.63 -12.17
N ILE A 80 -16.32 7.95 -12.96
CA ILE A 80 -14.92 7.82 -12.56
C ILE A 80 -14.60 8.97 -11.61
N SER A 81 -14.10 8.65 -10.43
CA SER A 81 -13.54 9.65 -9.53
C SER A 81 -12.29 10.26 -10.17
N SER A 82 -12.29 11.56 -10.42
CA SER A 82 -11.12 12.28 -10.93
C SER A 82 -9.94 12.26 -9.95
N LYS A 83 -10.21 12.12 -8.64
CA LYS A 83 -9.21 12.07 -7.59
C LYS A 83 -8.50 10.70 -7.52
N TYR A 84 -9.26 9.61 -7.64
CA TYR A 84 -8.74 8.26 -7.45
C TYR A 84 -8.51 7.50 -8.77
N GLY A 85 -9.05 8.01 -9.88
CA GLY A 85 -8.90 7.41 -11.21
C GLY A 85 -9.58 6.05 -11.35
N VAL A 86 -10.59 5.80 -10.53
CA VAL A 86 -11.44 4.59 -10.49
C VAL A 86 -12.89 4.98 -10.25
N HIS A 87 -13.82 4.11 -10.60
CA HIS A 87 -15.24 4.24 -10.36
C HIS A 87 -15.51 4.03 -8.88
N LEU A 88 -16.19 4.97 -8.26
CA LEU A 88 -16.55 4.90 -6.84
C LEU A 88 -18.00 5.34 -6.67
N SER A 89 -18.68 4.71 -5.73
CA SER A 89 -19.90 5.29 -5.16
C SER A 89 -19.57 6.58 -4.39
N PRO A 90 -20.53 7.51 -4.22
CA PRO A 90 -20.35 8.69 -3.38
C PRO A 90 -19.93 8.33 -1.95
N GLU A 91 -20.45 7.23 -1.41
CA GLU A 91 -20.14 6.75 -0.06
C GLU A 91 -18.69 6.26 0.03
N GLU A 92 -18.21 5.45 -0.92
CA GLU A 92 -16.81 4.99 -0.98
C GLU A 92 -15.84 6.18 -1.12
N ALA A 93 -16.17 7.16 -1.97
CA ALA A 93 -15.34 8.35 -2.16
C ALA A 93 -15.22 9.18 -0.87
N LEU A 94 -16.36 9.44 -0.21
CA LEU A 94 -16.40 10.15 1.06
C LEU A 94 -15.64 9.40 2.16
N GLU A 95 -15.76 8.07 2.19
CA GLU A 95 -15.02 7.25 3.13
C GLU A 95 -13.51 7.37 2.92
N LEU A 96 -13.02 7.24 1.70
CA LEU A 96 -11.60 7.39 1.37
C LEU A 96 -11.09 8.79 1.71
N ASP A 97 -11.87 9.83 1.42
CA ASP A 97 -11.54 11.21 1.77
C ASP A 97 -11.34 11.36 3.29
N ASN A 98 -12.27 10.82 4.08
CA ASN A 98 -12.20 10.86 5.54
C ASN A 98 -11.00 10.06 6.08
N ARG A 99 -10.72 8.88 5.51
CA ARG A 99 -9.56 8.06 5.88
C ARG A 99 -8.26 8.82 5.62
N ILE A 100 -8.10 9.41 4.43
CA ILE A 100 -6.89 10.15 4.04
C ILE A 100 -6.72 11.39 4.92
N ALA A 101 -7.77 12.19 5.12
CA ALA A 101 -7.70 13.39 5.95
C ALA A 101 -7.30 13.08 7.41
N PHE A 102 -7.83 11.99 7.96
CA PHE A 102 -7.43 11.49 9.28
C PHE A 102 -5.94 11.08 9.31
N GLN A 103 -5.50 10.33 8.30
CA GLN A 103 -4.12 9.84 8.21
C GLN A 103 -3.12 11.01 8.07
N GLU A 104 -3.39 11.97 7.19
CA GLU A 104 -2.54 13.14 6.97
C GLU A 104 -2.42 14.03 8.22
N SER A 105 -3.51 14.19 8.97
CA SER A 105 -3.54 15.05 10.16
C SER A 105 -2.98 14.38 11.42
N SER A 106 -3.13 13.05 11.55
CA SER A 106 -2.82 12.31 12.78
C SER A 106 -1.46 11.63 12.74
N ILE A 107 -1.12 10.93 11.64
CA ILE A 107 0.08 10.08 11.54
C ILE A 107 1.37 10.85 11.83
N PRO A 108 1.60 12.07 11.29
CA PRO A 108 2.81 12.82 11.59
C PRO A 108 2.99 13.12 13.08
N LYS A 109 1.90 13.50 13.77
CA LYS A 109 1.92 13.83 15.22
C LYS A 109 2.22 12.60 16.06
N ILE A 110 1.70 11.44 15.65
CA ILE A 110 1.95 10.16 16.32
C ILE A 110 3.41 9.77 16.14
N LYS A 111 3.93 9.84 14.91
CA LYS A 111 5.35 9.55 14.63
C LYS A 111 6.27 10.42 15.47
N GLU A 112 6.00 11.73 15.56
CA GLU A 112 6.81 12.65 16.37
C GLU A 112 6.81 12.27 17.85
N LYS A 113 5.63 12.00 18.44
CA LYS A 113 5.53 11.63 19.86
C LYS A 113 6.17 10.28 20.16
N LEU A 114 5.95 9.28 19.31
CA LEU A 114 6.56 7.97 19.46
C LEU A 114 8.08 8.06 19.35
N LYS A 115 8.61 8.82 18.38
CA LYS A 115 10.05 9.05 18.25
C LYS A 115 10.67 9.57 19.54
N ASN A 116 10.03 10.54 20.19
CA ASN A 116 10.53 11.12 21.44
C ASN A 116 10.43 10.15 22.63
N LYS A 117 9.39 9.33 22.71
CA LYS A 117 9.17 8.42 23.85
C LYS A 117 9.86 7.05 23.73
N THR A 118 10.10 6.57 22.51
CA THR A 118 10.66 5.24 22.24
C THR A 118 12.07 5.28 21.67
N ASN A 119 12.65 6.46 21.44
CA ASN A 119 13.93 6.61 20.75
C ASN A 119 13.97 5.95 19.34
N GLY A 120 12.80 5.91 18.67
CA GLY A 120 12.66 5.26 17.37
C GLY A 120 12.36 3.76 17.43
N ASP A 121 12.15 3.18 18.61
CA ASP A 121 11.83 1.76 18.78
C ASP A 121 10.32 1.49 18.59
N TYR A 122 9.82 1.87 17.41
CA TYR A 122 8.44 1.68 16.99
C TYR A 122 8.32 1.43 15.49
N SER A 123 7.18 0.90 15.07
CA SER A 123 6.77 0.74 13.66
C SER A 123 5.37 1.31 13.49
N ILE A 124 5.08 1.91 12.33
CA ILE A 124 3.72 2.29 11.97
C ILE A 124 3.43 1.82 10.55
N TYR A 125 2.30 1.13 10.36
CA TYR A 125 1.73 0.91 9.04
C TYR A 125 0.21 1.14 9.07
N ILE A 126 -0.37 1.32 7.90
CA ILE A 126 -1.81 1.57 7.75
C ILE A 126 -2.38 0.42 6.94
N ASP A 127 -3.36 -0.26 7.52
CA ASP A 127 -4.10 -1.32 6.86
C ASP A 127 -5.25 -0.70 6.08
N GLN A 128 -4.99 -0.34 4.82
CA GLN A 128 -5.99 0.30 3.95
C GLN A 128 -7.12 -0.67 3.57
N GLU A 129 -6.83 -1.97 3.48
CA GLU A 129 -7.82 -3.01 3.16
C GLU A 129 -8.84 -3.15 4.29
N ASN A 130 -8.43 -3.00 5.54
CA ASN A 130 -9.34 -3.05 6.68
C ASN A 130 -9.71 -1.67 7.20
N GLY A 131 -10.14 -0.75 6.34
CA GLY A 131 -10.70 0.53 6.80
C GLY A 131 -9.70 1.64 7.05
N GLY A 132 -8.43 1.45 6.70
CA GLY A 132 -7.36 2.40 7.02
C GLY A 132 -6.94 2.36 8.48
N ILE A 133 -7.00 1.20 9.14
CA ILE A 133 -6.62 1.01 10.55
C ILE A 133 -5.12 1.27 10.71
N VAL A 134 -4.77 2.11 11.68
CA VAL A 134 -3.40 2.45 12.01
C VAL A 134 -2.83 1.41 12.97
N ASN A 135 -1.84 0.67 12.49
CA ASN A 135 -1.15 -0.33 13.28
C ASN A 135 0.16 0.25 13.82
N ILE A 136 0.32 0.24 15.14
CA ILE A 136 1.51 0.71 15.85
C ILE A 136 2.19 -0.48 16.51
N GLY A 137 3.39 -0.79 16.04
CA GLY A 137 4.30 -1.73 16.67
C GLY A 137 5.18 -1.00 17.69
N LEU A 138 5.28 -1.54 18.89
CA LEU A 138 6.15 -1.04 19.95
C LEU A 138 7.16 -2.11 20.33
N LYS A 139 8.45 -1.76 20.42
CA LYS A 139 9.49 -2.70 20.84
C LYS A 139 10.02 -2.31 22.22
N ASN A 140 9.96 -3.24 23.17
CA ASN A 140 10.59 -3.14 24.49
C ASN A 140 10.34 -1.81 25.24
N THR A 141 9.15 -1.24 25.10
CA THR A 141 8.81 0.05 25.71
C THR A 141 7.75 -0.09 26.79
N LYS A 142 7.89 0.73 27.84
CA LYS A 142 6.94 0.85 28.96
C LYS A 142 5.83 1.87 28.70
N ILE A 143 5.71 2.38 27.47
CA ILE A 143 4.65 3.33 27.12
C ILE A 143 3.29 2.65 27.30
N SER A 144 2.40 3.32 28.04
CA SER A 144 1.03 2.86 28.19
C SER A 144 0.28 2.94 26.86
N VAL A 145 -0.56 1.94 26.59
CA VAL A 145 -1.52 1.96 25.48
C VAL A 145 -2.42 3.21 25.56
N ASP A 146 -2.75 3.67 26.77
CA ASP A 146 -3.59 4.87 26.98
C ASP A 146 -2.89 6.17 26.54
N ASP A 147 -1.57 6.25 26.74
CA ASP A 147 -0.79 7.41 26.30
C ASP A 147 -0.86 7.58 24.79
N ILE A 148 -0.91 6.46 24.05
CA ILE A 148 -0.95 6.47 22.57
C ILE A 148 -2.40 6.62 22.11
N THR A 149 -3.34 5.84 22.64
CA THR A 149 -4.74 5.89 22.19
C THR A 149 -5.44 7.21 22.51
N SER A 150 -5.04 7.93 23.55
CA SER A 150 -5.54 9.28 23.85
C SER A 150 -5.15 10.33 22.79
N MET A 151 -4.19 10.03 21.92
CA MET A 151 -3.79 10.92 20.83
C MET A 151 -4.75 10.91 19.64
N PHE A 152 -5.72 10.00 19.66
CA PHE A 152 -6.64 9.79 18.57
C PHE A 152 -8.07 10.07 19.00
N SER A 153 -8.79 10.78 18.15
CA SER A 153 -10.21 11.06 18.36
C SER A 153 -11.06 9.79 18.26
N ASP A 154 -10.63 8.83 17.43
CA ASP A 154 -11.30 7.56 17.24
C ASP A 154 -10.35 6.40 17.56
N LYS A 155 -10.59 5.76 18.71
CA LYS A 155 -9.77 4.65 19.21
C LYS A 155 -9.97 3.37 18.40
N SER A 156 -11.09 3.22 17.69
CA SER A 156 -11.38 2.02 16.91
C SER A 156 -10.47 1.88 15.68
N LYS A 157 -9.84 2.98 15.26
CA LYS A 157 -8.95 3.03 14.09
C LYS A 157 -7.49 2.69 14.41
N ILE A 158 -7.22 2.12 15.57
CA ILE A 158 -5.85 1.90 16.04
C ILE A 158 -5.71 0.52 16.61
N VAL A 159 -4.62 -0.14 16.22
CA VAL A 159 -4.18 -1.38 16.83
C VAL A 159 -2.76 -1.17 17.33
N ILE A 160 -2.53 -1.43 18.61
CA ILE A 160 -1.20 -1.36 19.23
C ILE A 160 -0.75 -2.79 19.54
N LYS A 161 0.44 -3.14 19.08
CA LYS A 161 1.03 -4.48 19.29
C LYS A 161 2.49 -4.38 19.69
N GLN A 162 2.96 -5.38 20.43
CA GLN A 162 4.40 -5.55 20.65
C GLN A 162 5.04 -6.16 19.41
N VAL A 163 6.26 -5.72 19.07
CA VAL A 163 7.02 -6.21 17.91
C VAL A 163 8.46 -6.49 18.30
N ASP A 164 9.05 -7.47 17.63
CA ASP A 164 10.45 -7.86 17.83
C ASP A 164 11.39 -6.96 17.01
N LYS A 165 10.92 -6.53 15.84
CA LYS A 165 11.66 -5.68 14.90
C LYS A 165 10.86 -4.43 14.56
N THR A 166 11.53 -3.30 14.66
CA THR A 166 11.00 -1.98 14.27
C THR A 166 11.36 -1.65 12.82
N GLU A 167 10.72 -0.64 12.24
CA GLU A 167 11.10 -0.10 10.91
C GLU A 167 12.59 0.24 10.89
N LYS A 168 13.07 0.91 11.94
CA LYS A 168 14.50 1.21 12.15
C LYS A 168 15.39 -0.04 12.20
N ASP A 169 14.97 -1.11 12.88
CA ASP A 169 15.75 -2.35 12.90
C ASP A 169 15.85 -2.97 11.50
N LEU A 170 14.76 -2.93 10.74
CA LEU A 170 14.71 -3.46 9.39
C LEU A 170 15.55 -2.61 8.44
N ASP A 171 15.50 -1.30 8.53
CA ASP A 171 16.35 -0.39 7.73
C ASP A 171 17.84 -0.64 8.01
N ASN A 172 18.22 -0.79 9.28
CA ASN A 172 19.59 -1.14 9.66
C ASN A 172 20.01 -2.51 9.09
N LEU A 173 19.09 -3.49 9.05
CA LEU A 173 19.35 -4.80 8.47
C LEU A 173 19.47 -4.71 6.94
N HIS A 174 18.59 -3.94 6.30
CA HIS A 174 18.61 -3.65 4.88
C HIS A 174 19.98 -3.09 4.49
N GLU A 175 20.43 -2.03 5.16
CA GLU A 175 21.74 -1.42 4.88
C GLU A 175 22.89 -2.42 5.04
N LYS A 176 22.86 -3.26 6.08
CA LYS A 176 23.89 -4.29 6.29
C LYS A 176 23.93 -5.30 5.15
N ILE A 177 22.77 -5.80 4.71
CA ILE A 177 22.68 -6.76 3.61
C ILE A 177 23.15 -6.09 2.31
N TRP A 178 22.69 -4.85 2.05
CA TRP A 178 23.05 -4.11 0.85
C TRP A 178 24.55 -3.83 0.76
N ASN A 179 25.17 -3.41 1.87
CA ASN A 179 26.61 -3.18 1.93
C ASN A 179 27.42 -4.48 1.79
N SER A 180 26.81 -5.64 2.06
CA SER A 180 27.42 -6.96 1.87
C SER A 180 27.15 -7.56 0.50
N LYS A 181 26.44 -6.85 -0.40
CA LYS A 181 25.96 -7.38 -1.69
C LYS A 181 27.08 -7.92 -2.58
N GLU A 182 28.25 -7.28 -2.59
CA GLU A 182 29.40 -7.74 -3.39
C GLU A 182 29.97 -9.06 -2.85
N SER A 183 30.17 -9.16 -1.53
CA SER A 183 30.60 -10.40 -0.90
C SER A 183 29.60 -11.54 -1.13
N LEU A 184 28.30 -11.26 -0.99
CA LEU A 184 27.24 -12.23 -1.26
C LEU A 184 27.24 -12.68 -2.72
N SER A 185 27.51 -11.77 -3.66
CA SER A 185 27.63 -12.10 -5.08
C SER A 185 28.81 -13.04 -5.36
N ASN A 186 29.93 -12.87 -4.66
CA ASN A 186 31.09 -13.78 -4.77
C ASN A 186 30.75 -15.19 -4.27
N ASP A 187 29.82 -15.30 -3.31
CA ASP A 187 29.27 -16.57 -2.82
C ASP A 187 28.11 -17.11 -3.69
N GLY A 188 27.85 -16.51 -4.86
CA GLY A 188 26.79 -16.92 -5.78
C GLY A 188 25.38 -16.42 -5.43
N ILE A 189 25.25 -15.55 -4.44
CA ILE A 189 23.99 -14.95 -4.01
C ILE A 189 23.85 -13.56 -4.64
N ILE A 190 23.14 -13.49 -5.76
CA ILE A 190 22.91 -12.24 -6.49
C ILE A 190 21.61 -11.58 -6.01
N ILE A 191 21.75 -10.44 -5.33
CA ILE A 191 20.63 -9.61 -4.88
C ILE A 191 20.43 -8.48 -5.87
N HIS A 192 19.30 -8.48 -6.58
CA HIS A 192 18.99 -7.39 -7.51
C HIS A 192 18.28 -6.24 -6.82
N ASP A 193 17.28 -6.57 -6.00
CA ASP A 193 16.45 -5.60 -5.30
C ASP A 193 16.13 -6.09 -3.89
N MET A 194 15.77 -5.17 -3.00
CA MET A 194 15.35 -5.46 -1.64
C MET A 194 14.22 -4.55 -1.19
N ALA A 195 13.26 -5.12 -0.47
CA ALA A 195 12.15 -4.37 0.12
C ALA A 195 12.03 -4.66 1.62
N THR A 196 11.73 -3.61 2.39
CA THR A 196 11.40 -3.74 3.81
C THR A 196 9.90 -4.05 3.95
N ASP A 197 9.59 -5.16 4.62
CA ASP A 197 8.22 -5.52 4.99
C ASP A 197 8.00 -5.28 6.49
N VAL A 198 7.50 -4.09 6.81
CA VAL A 198 7.20 -3.69 8.19
C VAL A 198 6.05 -4.50 8.79
N ILE A 199 5.11 -4.96 7.96
CA ILE A 199 3.93 -5.72 8.40
C ILE A 199 4.37 -7.08 8.93
N ASN A 200 5.21 -7.77 8.15
CA ASN A 200 5.71 -9.11 8.47
C ASN A 200 7.07 -9.11 9.18
N GLN A 201 7.64 -7.94 9.47
CA GLN A 201 8.92 -7.76 10.18
C GLN A 201 10.11 -8.44 9.47
N LYS A 202 10.19 -8.31 8.14
CA LYS A 202 11.18 -9.00 7.29
C LYS A 202 11.81 -8.08 6.25
N ILE A 203 12.95 -8.49 5.73
CA ILE A 203 13.52 -7.97 4.48
C ILE A 203 13.29 -9.01 3.39
N MET A 204 12.69 -8.59 2.28
CA MET A 204 12.52 -9.40 1.09
C MET A 204 13.67 -9.09 0.12
N CYS A 205 14.40 -10.12 -0.31
CA CYS A 205 15.44 -9.99 -1.34
C CYS A 205 14.94 -10.63 -2.63
N TYR A 206 15.07 -9.90 -3.74
CA TYR A 206 14.62 -10.36 -5.05
C TYR A 206 15.81 -10.73 -5.92
N ARG A 207 15.67 -11.89 -6.57
CA ARG A 207 16.58 -12.39 -7.60
C ARG A 207 15.83 -12.47 -8.92
N PHE A 208 16.37 -11.90 -9.99
CA PHE A 208 15.87 -12.18 -11.32
C PHE A 208 16.38 -13.55 -11.76
N ARG A 209 15.48 -14.37 -12.29
CA ARG A 209 15.80 -15.65 -12.92
C ARG A 209 16.13 -15.43 -14.38
#